data_AF-A0A167WD52-F1
#
_entry.id   AF-A0A167WD52-F1
#
_cell.length_a   1.000
_cell.length_b   1.000
_cell.length_c   1.000
_cell.angle_alpha   90.00
_cell.angle_beta   90.00
_cell.angle_gamma   90.00
#
_symmetry.space_group_name_H-M   'P 1'
#
loop_
_entity.id
_entity.type
_entity.pdbx_description
1 polymer ?
#
loop_
_entity_poly.entity_id
_entity_poly.type
_entity_poly.pdbx_seq_one_letter_code
_entity_poly.pdbx_strand_id
1 'polypeptide(L)'
;MERKNRGDPDCPMARSVNIIGEWGSLMIIREAFVGVTRFDDFQKRLGMSRNLLTARLKTLVAGGVLERRPVSSNGRRLEYVLTPMGEDLLTTIVALRQWGDRWLFAPAPHPNDMVDITDGSLLEDLKIRSINGRAVPRKDIRLRPTQQK
;
A
#
# COMPACT_ATOMS: atom_id res chain seq x y z
N MET A 1 16.61 -14.09 13.57
CA MET A 1 17.05 -14.04 12.16
C MET A 1 16.74 -12.66 11.62
N GLU A 2 17.73 -11.75 11.70
CA GLU A 2 17.65 -10.44 11.06
C GLU A 2 17.69 -10.63 9.54
N ARG A 3 16.71 -10.06 8.83
CA ARG A 3 16.82 -9.93 7.39
C ARG A 3 17.93 -8.94 7.10
N LYS A 4 19.09 -9.45 6.67
CA LYS A 4 20.19 -8.68 6.07
C LYS A 4 19.57 -7.69 5.07
N ASN A 5 19.77 -6.39 5.30
CA ASN A 5 19.45 -5.32 4.35
C ASN A 5 20.07 -5.69 3.00
N ARG A 6 19.25 -6.20 2.07
CA ARG A 6 19.62 -6.42 0.68
C ARG A 6 19.29 -5.14 -0.09
N GLY A 7 20.11 -4.11 0.11
CA GLY A 7 19.94 -2.84 -0.58
C GLY A 7 20.83 -1.75 -0.01
N ASP A 8 21.29 -0.88 -0.89
CA ASP A 8 21.87 0.42 -0.56
C ASP A 8 20.99 1.13 0.50
N PRO A 9 21.50 1.43 1.71
CA PRO A 9 20.72 2.06 2.77
C PRO A 9 20.15 3.42 2.38
N ASP A 10 20.73 4.07 1.35
CA ASP A 10 20.27 5.34 0.81
C ASP A 10 19.20 5.17 -0.29
N CYS A 11 18.87 3.93 -0.68
CA CYS A 11 17.85 3.65 -1.68
C CYS A 11 16.44 3.71 -1.08
N PRO A 12 15.58 4.67 -1.49
CA PRO A 12 14.23 4.79 -0.96
C PRO A 12 13.37 3.55 -1.24
N MET A 13 13.58 2.89 -2.38
CA MET A 13 12.87 1.66 -2.74
C MET A 13 13.17 0.52 -1.76
N ALA A 14 14.44 0.34 -1.38
CA ALA A 14 14.83 -0.69 -0.43
C ALA A 14 14.18 -0.46 0.95
N ARG A 15 14.14 0.81 1.40
CA ARG A 15 13.48 1.19 2.65
C ARG A 15 11.96 0.95 2.59
N SER A 16 11.31 1.27 1.48
CA SER A 16 9.88 1.01 1.29
C SER A 16 9.57 -0.48 1.33
N VAL A 17 10.31 -1.31 0.60
CA VAL A 17 10.10 -2.78 0.54
C VAL A 17 10.29 -3.44 1.90
N ASN A 18 11.17 -2.92 2.76
CA ASN A 18 11.33 -3.42 4.12
C ASN A 18 10.05 -3.27 4.98
N ILE A 19 9.22 -2.26 4.70
CA ILE A 19 7.97 -1.99 5.44
C ILE A 19 6.79 -2.70 4.77
N ILE A 20 6.62 -2.48 3.46
CA ILE A 20 5.39 -2.88 2.74
C ILE A 20 5.58 -4.06 1.79
N GLY A 21 6.81 -4.51 1.52
CA GLY A 21 7.10 -5.46 0.45
C GLY A 21 6.69 -6.92 0.71
N GLU A 22 6.25 -7.23 1.92
CA GLU A 22 5.70 -8.54 2.25
C GLU A 22 4.24 -8.64 1.81
N TRP A 23 3.85 -9.76 1.21
CA TRP A 23 2.48 -9.99 0.70
C TRP A 23 1.40 -9.58 1.72
N GLY A 24 1.56 -10.01 2.97
CA GLY A 24 0.58 -9.72 4.02
C GLY A 24 0.45 -8.23 4.35
N SER A 25 1.51 -7.44 4.19
CA SER A 25 1.46 -5.99 4.39
C SER A 25 0.57 -5.32 3.33
N LEU A 26 0.79 -5.63 2.05
CA LEU A 26 0.00 -5.07 0.95
C LEU A 26 -1.48 -5.44 1.03
N MET A 27 -1.79 -6.68 1.43
CA MET A 27 -3.18 -7.11 1.58
C MET A 27 -3.88 -6.39 2.74
N ILE A 28 -3.20 -6.16 3.86
CA ILE A 28 -3.76 -5.36 4.97
C ILE A 28 -3.99 -3.92 4.52
N ILE A 29 -3.01 -3.30 3.84
CA ILE A 29 -3.13 -1.93 3.35
C ILE A 29 -4.32 -1.81 2.37
N ARG A 30 -4.50 -2.77 1.46
CA ARG A 30 -5.66 -2.82 0.57
C ARG A 30 -6.97 -2.84 1.33
N GLU A 31 -7.10 -3.70 2.35
CA GLU A 31 -8.32 -3.77 3.15
C GLU A 31 -8.55 -2.49 3.97
N ALA A 32 -7.49 -1.83 4.43
CA ALA A 32 -7.60 -0.55 5.13
C ALA A 32 -8.18 0.55 4.23
N PHE A 33 -7.79 0.61 2.95
CA PHE A 33 -8.36 1.54 1.97
C PHE A 33 -9.86 1.32 1.69
N VAL A 34 -10.40 0.12 1.96
CA VAL A 34 -11.84 -0.15 1.88
C VAL A 34 -12.54 -0.09 3.24
N GLY A 35 -11.89 0.55 4.24
CA GLY A 35 -12.48 0.89 5.54
C GLY A 35 -12.35 -0.20 6.61
N VAL A 36 -11.56 -1.25 6.41
CA VAL A 36 -11.33 -2.27 7.44
C VAL A 36 -10.35 -1.74 8.47
N THR A 37 -10.76 -1.69 9.72
CA THR A 37 -9.92 -1.14 10.82
C THR A 37 -9.70 -2.13 11.96
N ARG A 38 -10.54 -3.16 12.11
CA ARG A 38 -10.50 -4.07 13.25
C ARG A 38 -9.75 -5.36 12.93
N PHE A 39 -9.03 -5.90 13.93
CA PHE A 39 -8.25 -7.13 13.78
C PHE A 39 -9.07 -8.31 13.25
N ASP A 40 -10.24 -8.59 13.85
CA ASP A 40 -11.05 -9.75 13.47
C ASP A 40 -11.65 -9.59 12.06
N ASP A 41 -11.91 -8.36 11.62
CA ASP A 41 -12.40 -8.08 10.26
C ASP A 41 -11.29 -8.28 9.23
N PHE A 42 -10.05 -7.84 9.51
CA PHE A 42 -8.89 -8.19 8.69
C PHE A 42 -8.71 -9.71 8.61
N GLN A 43 -8.78 -10.40 9.76
CA GLN A 43 -8.60 -11.85 9.82
C GLN A 43 -9.64 -12.57 8.97
N LYS A 44 -10.92 -12.18 9.10
CA LYS A 44 -12.03 -12.78 8.36
C LYS A 44 -11.92 -12.56 6.85
N ARG A 45 -11.56 -11.35 6.43
CA ARG A 45 -11.47 -10.98 5.01
C ARG A 45 -10.25 -11.58 4.31
N LEU A 46 -9.12 -11.63 5.00
CA LEU A 46 -7.85 -12.06 4.42
C LEU A 46 -7.57 -13.55 4.60
N GLY A 47 -8.30 -14.24 5.50
CA GLY A 47 -8.05 -15.65 5.82
C GLY A 47 -6.67 -15.92 6.44
N MET A 48 -5.96 -14.88 6.90
CA MET A 48 -4.64 -15.01 7.50
C MET A 48 -4.70 -15.67 8.87
N SER A 49 -3.65 -16.41 9.22
CA SER A 49 -3.46 -16.85 10.60
C SER A 49 -3.29 -15.66 11.53
N ARG A 50 -3.78 -15.77 12.78
CA ARG A 50 -3.67 -14.70 13.79
C ARG A 50 -2.23 -14.26 14.01
N ASN A 51 -1.29 -15.20 14.01
CA ASN A 51 0.13 -14.92 14.22
C ASN A 51 0.71 -14.09 13.08
N LEU A 52 0.41 -14.45 11.83
CA LEU A 52 0.87 -13.69 10.66
C LEU A 52 0.26 -12.28 10.63
N LEU A 53 -1.05 -12.18 10.85
CA LEU A 53 -1.75 -10.88 10.89
C LEU A 53 -1.18 -9.98 11.99
N THR A 54 -0.96 -10.52 13.19
CA THR A 54 -0.36 -9.79 14.31
C THR A 54 1.04 -9.27 13.96
N ALA A 55 1.89 -10.12 13.36
CA ALA A 55 3.23 -9.72 12.96
C ALA A 55 3.22 -8.61 11.91
N ARG A 56 2.31 -8.70 10.92
CA ARG A 56 2.21 -7.72 9.84
C ARG A 56 1.63 -6.39 10.33
N LEU A 57 0.57 -6.39 11.13
CA LEU A 57 0.04 -5.18 11.77
C LEU A 57 1.10 -4.51 12.67
N LYS A 58 1.88 -5.28 13.43
CA LYS A 58 2.99 -4.74 14.22
C LYS A 58 4.04 -4.07 13.34
N THR A 59 4.37 -4.68 12.20
CA THR A 59 5.35 -4.12 11.24
C THR A 59 4.84 -2.82 10.63
N LEU A 60 3.58 -2.78 10.18
CA LEU A 60 2.97 -1.59 9.59
C LEU A 60 2.83 -0.44 10.60
N VAL A 61 2.51 -0.76 11.86
CA VAL A 61 2.47 0.25 12.93
C VAL A 61 3.86 0.77 13.27
N ALA A 62 4.85 -0.12 13.42
CA ALA A 62 6.23 0.30 13.69
C ALA A 62 6.84 1.11 12.53
N GLY A 63 6.44 0.82 11.30
CA GLY A 63 6.83 1.56 10.10
C GLY A 63 6.04 2.85 9.86
N GLY A 64 5.09 3.21 10.73
CA GLY A 64 4.31 4.44 10.62
C GLY A 64 3.23 4.44 9.55
N VAL A 65 2.94 3.31 8.90
CA VAL A 65 1.89 3.18 7.86
C VAL A 65 0.51 3.13 8.49
N LEU A 66 0.39 2.41 9.61
CA LEU A 66 -0.83 2.34 10.41
C LEU A 66 -0.56 2.91 11.80
N GLU A 67 -1.60 3.33 12.49
CA GLU A 67 -1.55 3.59 13.92
C GLU A 67 -2.68 2.88 14.65
N ARG A 68 -2.49 2.66 15.96
CA ARG A 68 -3.50 2.03 16.81
C ARG A 68 -4.31 3.11 17.51
N ARG A 69 -5.62 3.13 17.30
CA ARG A 69 -6.54 4.05 17.99
C ARG A 69 -7.54 3.27 18.85
N PRO A 70 -7.88 3.72 20.06
CA PRO A 70 -8.95 3.13 20.84
C PRO A 70 -10.32 3.41 20.20
N VAL A 71 -11.16 2.38 20.08
CA VAL A 71 -12.51 2.46 19.49
C VAL A 71 -13.49 3.19 20.42
N SER A 72 -13.24 3.13 21.72
CA SER A 72 -14.07 3.78 22.73
C SER A 72 -13.22 4.31 23.88
N SER A 73 -13.81 5.19 24.67
CA SER A 73 -13.18 5.83 25.84
C SER A 73 -12.64 4.85 26.87
N ASN A 74 -13.14 3.60 26.90
CA ASN A 74 -12.64 2.57 27.81
C ASN A 74 -11.36 1.85 27.33
N GLY A 75 -10.88 2.14 26.11
CA GLY A 75 -9.60 1.67 25.58
C GLY A 75 -9.47 0.16 25.34
N ARG A 76 -10.51 -0.65 25.60
CA ARG A 76 -10.41 -2.12 25.54
C ARG A 76 -10.35 -2.68 24.12
N ARG A 77 -10.79 -1.90 23.13
CA ARG A 77 -10.76 -2.29 21.72
C ARG A 77 -9.91 -1.29 20.96
N LEU A 78 -9.03 -1.81 20.11
CA LEU A 78 -8.16 -1.02 19.25
C LEU A 78 -8.55 -1.24 17.78
N GLU A 79 -8.46 -0.17 17.03
CA GLU A 79 -8.51 -0.13 15.57
C GLU A 79 -7.15 0.23 15.01
N TYR A 80 -6.90 -0.22 13.79
CA TYR A 80 -5.73 0.08 12.98
C TYR A 80 -6.20 0.98 11.84
N VAL A 81 -5.70 2.20 11.81
CA VAL A 81 -6.09 3.20 10.81
C VAL A 81 -4.87 3.68 10.05
N LEU A 82 -5.07 4.05 8.78
CA LEU A 82 -4.01 4.66 7.98
C LEU A 82 -3.58 5.98 8.61
N THR A 83 -2.27 6.19 8.66
CA THR A 83 -1.66 7.49 8.95
C THR A 83 -1.59 8.30 7.65
N PRO A 84 -1.20 9.59 7.67
CA PRO A 84 -0.90 10.32 6.43
C PRO A 84 0.12 9.59 5.53
N MET A 85 1.15 8.97 6.13
CA MET A 85 2.12 8.15 5.39
C MET A 85 1.47 6.90 4.76
N GLY A 86 0.48 6.30 5.42
CA GLY A 86 -0.26 5.17 4.89
C GLY A 86 -1.22 5.56 3.77
N GLU A 87 -1.93 6.68 3.91
CA GLU A 87 -2.83 7.21 2.88
C GLU A 87 -2.06 7.52 1.58
N ASP A 88 -0.84 8.04 1.67
CA ASP A 88 0.04 8.30 0.52
C ASP A 88 0.39 7.03 -0.29
N LEU A 89 0.17 5.83 0.26
CA LEU A 89 0.35 4.58 -0.48
C LEU A 89 -0.77 4.30 -1.49
N LEU A 90 -1.86 5.08 -1.51
CA LEU A 90 -2.98 4.86 -2.42
C LEU A 90 -2.53 4.78 -3.88
N THR A 91 -1.68 5.70 -4.33
CA THR A 91 -1.12 5.69 -5.69
C THR A 91 -0.34 4.41 -5.98
N THR A 92 0.39 3.88 -5.00
CA THR A 92 1.15 2.64 -5.15
C THR A 92 0.22 1.44 -5.28
N ILE A 93 -0.84 1.38 -4.48
CA ILE A 93 -1.85 0.31 -4.53
C ILE A 93 -2.62 0.35 -5.85
N VAL A 94 -3.04 1.53 -6.31
CA VAL A 94 -3.71 1.71 -7.61
C VAL A 94 -2.79 1.30 -8.77
N ALA A 95 -1.52 1.70 -8.75
CA ALA A 95 -0.55 1.31 -9.77
C ALA A 95 -0.36 -0.21 -9.84
N LEU A 96 -0.20 -0.86 -8.68
CA LEU A 96 -0.08 -2.30 -8.60
C LEU A 96 -1.34 -3.01 -9.11
N ARG A 97 -2.52 -2.48 -8.76
CA ARG A 97 -3.81 -3.00 -9.20
C ARG A 97 -3.97 -2.92 -10.73
N GLN A 98 -3.76 -1.75 -11.32
CA GLN A 98 -3.84 -1.55 -12.77
C GLN A 98 -2.86 -2.43 -13.54
N TRP A 99 -1.66 -2.66 -12.99
CA TRP A 99 -0.71 -3.62 -13.56
C TRP A 99 -1.25 -5.06 -13.49
N GLY A 100 -1.80 -5.48 -12.35
CA GLY A 100 -2.38 -6.79 -12.16
C GLY A 100 -3.57 -7.05 -13.09
N ASP A 101 -4.50 -6.10 -13.19
CA ASP A 101 -5.66 -6.20 -14.06
C ASP A 101 -5.24 -6.38 -15.52
N ARG A 102 -4.25 -5.60 -15.99
CA ARG A 102 -3.77 -5.64 -17.37
C ARG A 102 -3.09 -6.96 -17.76
N TRP A 103 -2.29 -7.53 -16.86
CA TRP A 103 -1.37 -8.62 -17.20
C TRP A 103 -1.75 -9.97 -16.62
N LEU A 104 -2.50 -10.00 -15.51
CA LEU A 104 -2.82 -11.23 -14.78
C LEU A 104 -4.30 -11.61 -14.91
N PHE A 105 -5.16 -10.73 -15.41
CA PHE A 105 -6.58 -10.96 -15.61
C PHE A 105 -7.00 -10.63 -17.06
N ALA A 106 -6.71 -11.53 -18.01
CA ALA A 106 -7.09 -11.38 -19.41
C ALA A 106 -8.26 -12.30 -19.82
N PRO A 107 -9.23 -11.84 -20.65
CA PRO A 107 -9.83 -10.50 -20.71
C PRO A 107 -10.99 -10.36 -19.69
N ALA A 108 -11.50 -9.13 -19.55
CA ALA A 108 -12.63 -8.74 -18.73
C ALA A 108 -13.83 -9.72 -18.78
N PRO A 109 -14.65 -9.79 -17.71
CA PRO A 109 -14.70 -8.88 -16.57
C PRO A 109 -13.68 -9.21 -15.46
N HIS A 110 -13.09 -8.17 -14.87
CA HIS A 110 -12.33 -8.30 -13.63
C HIS A 110 -13.30 -8.59 -12.46
N PRO A 111 -12.86 -9.28 -11.39
CA PRO A 111 -13.76 -9.60 -10.28
C PRO A 111 -14.34 -8.38 -9.56
N ASN A 112 -13.64 -7.23 -9.54
CA ASN A 112 -14.09 -5.98 -8.92
C ASN A 112 -13.35 -4.77 -9.52
N ASP A 113 -14.04 -3.72 -9.97
CA ASP A 113 -13.37 -2.51 -10.47
C ASP A 113 -13.09 -1.46 -9.38
N MET A 114 -12.06 -0.62 -9.58
CA MET A 114 -11.86 0.58 -8.77
C MET A 114 -12.57 1.76 -9.45
N VAL A 115 -13.46 2.40 -8.71
CA VAL A 115 -14.30 3.51 -9.20
C VAL A 115 -14.16 4.74 -8.33
N ASP A 116 -14.40 5.92 -8.91
CA ASP A 116 -14.72 7.12 -8.16
C ASP A 116 -16.14 6.93 -7.56
N ILE A 117 -16.24 7.03 -6.24
CA ILE A 117 -17.51 6.83 -5.53
C ILE A 117 -18.53 7.94 -5.82
N THR A 118 -18.09 9.08 -6.36
CA THR A 118 -18.91 10.26 -6.63
C THR A 118 -19.80 10.05 -7.85
N ASP A 119 -19.26 9.43 -8.90
CA ASP A 119 -19.93 9.26 -10.19
C ASP A 119 -19.92 7.82 -10.74
N GLY A 120 -19.24 6.89 -10.06
CA GLY A 120 -19.13 5.49 -10.46
C GLY A 120 -18.18 5.23 -11.63
N SER A 121 -17.45 6.25 -12.10
CA SER A 121 -16.53 6.12 -13.22
C SER A 121 -15.30 5.30 -12.85
N LEU A 122 -14.75 4.57 -13.81
CA LEU A 122 -13.48 3.87 -13.63
C LEU A 122 -12.34 4.88 -13.44
N LEU A 123 -11.38 4.54 -12.59
CA LEU A 123 -10.17 5.33 -12.46
C LEU A 123 -9.34 5.27 -13.76
N GLU A 124 -8.88 6.44 -14.24
CA GLU A 124 -7.94 6.49 -15.36
C GLU A 124 -6.62 5.78 -15.05
N ASP A 125 -5.98 5.24 -16.10
CA ASP A 125 -4.62 4.71 -16.03
C ASP A 125 -3.64 5.75 -15.46
N LEU A 126 -2.90 5.39 -14.41
CA LEU A 126 -1.86 6.24 -13.86
C LEU A 126 -0.80 6.57 -14.92
N LYS A 127 -0.49 7.86 -15.06
CA LYS A 127 0.53 8.37 -15.98
C LYS A 127 1.67 9.02 -15.21
N ILE A 128 2.91 8.67 -15.55
CA ILE A 128 4.08 9.38 -15.07
C ILE A 128 4.17 10.73 -15.77
N ARG A 129 4.14 11.82 -15.00
CA ARG A 129 4.23 13.20 -15.50
C ARG A 129 5.41 13.92 -14.86
N SER A 130 6.04 14.80 -15.61
CA SER A 130 7.03 15.76 -15.10
C SER A 130 6.33 16.88 -14.33
N ILE A 131 7.10 17.66 -13.56
CA ILE A 131 6.59 18.84 -12.83
C ILE A 131 5.95 19.90 -13.75
N ASN A 132 6.27 19.88 -15.05
CA ASN A 132 5.68 20.77 -16.07
C ASN A 132 4.43 20.16 -16.74
N GLY A 133 3.86 19.07 -16.20
CA GLY A 133 2.64 18.43 -16.71
C GLY A 133 2.83 17.48 -17.90
N ARG A 134 3.99 17.49 -18.56
CA ARG A 134 4.32 16.58 -19.68
C ARG A 134 4.32 15.12 -19.23
N ALA A 135 3.66 14.24 -19.98
CA ALA A 135 3.79 12.79 -19.80
C ALA A 135 5.21 12.31 -20.16
N VAL A 136 5.81 11.47 -19.30
CA VAL A 136 7.20 11.04 -19.42
C VAL A 136 7.25 9.54 -19.74
N PRO A 137 7.64 9.14 -20.98
CA PRO A 137 7.81 7.74 -21.31
C PRO A 137 9.02 7.14 -20.58
N ARG A 138 9.04 5.81 -20.40
CA ARG A 138 10.13 5.09 -19.72
C ARG A 138 11.54 5.43 -20.23
N LYS A 139 11.70 5.66 -21.54
CA LYS A 139 12.98 6.03 -22.17
C LYS A 139 13.53 7.39 -21.72
N ASP A 140 12.66 8.27 -21.22
CA ASP A 140 13.01 9.61 -20.74
C ASP A 140 13.24 9.62 -19.21
N ILE A 141 13.14 8.48 -18.52
CA ILE A 141 13.31 8.37 -17.06
C ILE A 141 14.71 7.84 -16.74
N ARG A 142 15.45 8.58 -15.90
CA ARG A 142 16.73 8.16 -15.33
C ARG A 142 16.83 8.58 -13.86
N LEU A 143 17.54 7.77 -13.06
CA LEU A 143 17.97 8.18 -11.73
C LEU A 143 19.17 9.12 -11.86
N ARG A 144 19.16 10.20 -11.09
CA ARG A 144 20.31 11.11 -10.94
C ARG A 144 20.69 11.13 -9.47
N PRO A 145 21.98 10.99 -9.11
CA PRO A 145 22.43 11.19 -7.73
C PRO A 145 22.01 12.58 -7.23
N THR A 146 21.49 12.66 -6.02
CA THR A 146 21.33 13.94 -5.33
C THR A 146 22.74 14.41 -5.00
N GLN A 147 23.16 15.58 -5.50
CA GLN A 147 24.47 16.17 -5.16
C GLN A 147 24.62 16.14 -3.62
N GLN A 148 25.56 15.36 -3.10
CA GLN A 148 25.95 15.43 -1.70
C GLN A 148 26.62 16.80 -1.50
N LYS A 149 26.04 17.65 -0.65
CA LYS A 149 26.75 18.79 -0.06
C LYS A 149 27.65 18.29 1.07
#